data_AF-A0A222SMP0-F1
#
_entry.id   AF-A0A222SMP0-F1
#
_cell.length_a   1.000
_cell.length_b   1.000
_cell.length_c   1.000
_cell.angle_alpha   90.00
_cell.angle_beta   90.00
_cell.angle_gamma   90.00
#
_symmetry.space_group_name_H-M   'P 1'
#
loop_
_entity.id
_entity.type
_entity.pdbx_description
1 polymer ?
#
loop_
_entity_poly.entity_id
_entity_poly.type
_entity_poly.pdbx_seq_one_letter_code
_entity_poly.pdbx_strand_id
1 'polypeptide(L)'
;MAVMPALVWAVLPLQMSFTGLAAGLAVSAVTHAFFDRRWPIRWLLEHIGAKGFAELKAAGMNGMYLTDQALHQTALLVSALLITLV
;
A
#
# COMPACT_ATOMS: atom_id res chain seq x y z
N MET A 1 13.96 -8.81 -2.16
CA MET A 1 13.17 -7.75 -1.48
C MET A 1 13.66 -7.41 -0.07
N ALA A 2 14.52 -8.21 0.59
CA ALA A 2 14.96 -7.97 1.97
C ALA A 2 16.11 -6.94 2.14
N VAL A 3 16.81 -6.58 1.07
CA VAL A 3 17.97 -5.67 1.12
C VAL A 3 17.58 -4.29 1.65
N MET A 4 16.51 -3.69 1.13
CA MET A 4 16.07 -2.35 1.55
C MET A 4 15.64 -2.32 3.04
N PRO A 5 14.80 -3.24 3.54
CA PRO A 5 14.51 -3.34 4.98
C PRO A 5 15.75 -3.53 5.85
N ALA A 6 16.71 -4.36 5.42
CA ALA A 6 17.95 -4.60 6.16
C ALA A 6 18.82 -3.34 6.24
N LEU A 7 18.94 -2.58 5.14
CA LEU A 7 19.66 -1.30 5.13
C LEU A 7 18.99 -0.26 6.02
N VAL A 8 17.65 -0.18 5.97
CA VAL A 8 16.87 0.72 6.83
C VAL A 8 17.10 0.39 8.31
N TRP A 9 17.06 -0.89 8.69
CA TRP A 9 17.34 -1.34 10.06
C TRP A 9 18.79 -1.05 10.50
N ALA A 10 19.76 -1.21 9.60
CA ALA A 10 21.17 -0.99 9.92
C ALA A 10 21.55 0.49 10.10
N VAL A 11 20.84 1.41 9.43
CA VAL A 11 21.21 2.84 9.37
C VAL A 11 20.29 3.71 10.22
N LEU A 12 19.01 3.35 10.37
CA LEU A 12 18.06 4.12 11.17
C LEU A 12 17.90 3.49 12.55
N PRO A 13 17.91 4.28 13.64
CA PRO A 13 17.72 3.78 15.01
C PRO A 13 16.23 3.48 15.29
N LEU A 14 15.62 2.64 14.46
CA LEU A 14 14.22 2.24 14.58
C LEU A 14 14.09 1.08 15.55
N GLN A 15 13.31 1.28 16.61
CA GLN A 15 12.91 0.18 17.48
C GLN A 15 11.79 -0.59 16.80
N MET A 16 11.89 -1.92 16.79
CA MET A 16 10.87 -2.81 16.26
C MET A 16 10.48 -3.78 17.36
N SER A 17 9.21 -3.81 17.74
CA SER A 17 8.68 -4.90 18.56
C SER A 17 8.21 -6.04 17.66
N PHE A 18 8.14 -7.26 18.21
CA PHE A 18 7.52 -8.38 17.51
C PHE A 18 6.03 -8.13 17.21
N THR A 19 5.34 -7.41 18.10
CA THR A 19 3.93 -7.04 17.93
C THR A 19 3.74 -6.09 16.75
N GLY A 20 4.55 -5.04 16.67
CA GLY A 20 4.55 -4.09 15.55
C GLY A 20 4.91 -4.77 14.24
N LEU A 21 5.92 -5.66 14.25
CA LEU A 21 6.28 -6.45 13.08
C LEU A 21 5.12 -7.31 12.58
N ALA A 22 4.49 -8.07 13.46
CA ALA A 22 3.34 -8.91 13.11
C ALA A 22 2.16 -8.08 12.59
N ALA A 23 1.85 -6.95 13.24
CA ALA A 23 0.77 -6.06 12.83
C ALA A 23 1.02 -5.46 11.44
N GLY A 24 2.22 -4.93 11.19
CA GLY A 24 2.57 -4.35 9.90
C GLY A 24 2.56 -5.36 8.76
N LEU A 25 3.07 -6.58 8.98
CA LEU A 25 3.01 -7.68 8.00
C LEU A 25 1.58 -8.11 7.72
N ALA A 26 0.73 -8.23 8.75
CA ALA A 26 -0.67 -8.58 8.59
C ALA A 26 -1.41 -7.52 7.75
N VAL A 27 -1.23 -6.23 8.06
CA VAL A 27 -1.81 -5.13 7.27
C VAL A 27 -1.33 -5.18 5.82
N SER A 28 -0.03 -5.38 5.60
CA SER A 28 0.52 -5.46 4.24
C SER A 28 -0.11 -6.61 3.45
N ALA A 29 -0.19 -7.81 4.03
CA ALA A 29 -0.72 -8.98 3.34
C ALA A 29 -2.22 -8.83 3.04
N VAL A 30 -3.00 -8.35 4.01
CA VAL A 30 -4.45 -8.18 3.86
C VAL A 30 -4.77 -7.11 2.81
N THR A 31 -4.13 -5.95 2.89
CA THR A 31 -4.37 -4.85 1.94
C THR A 31 -3.95 -5.22 0.53
N HIS A 32 -2.80 -5.89 0.35
CA HIS A 32 -2.36 -6.38 -0.95
C HIS A 32 -3.38 -7.36 -1.56
N ALA A 33 -3.76 -8.39 -0.80
CA ALA A 33 -4.73 -9.38 -1.23
C ALA A 33 -6.11 -8.77 -1.55
N PHE A 34 -6.49 -7.70 -0.84
CA PHE A 34 -7.73 -6.98 -1.08
C PHE A 34 -7.66 -6.12 -2.35
N PHE A 35 -6.61 -5.32 -2.53
CA PHE A 35 -6.46 -4.43 -3.69
C PHE A 35 -6.25 -5.17 -5.01
N ASP A 36 -5.57 -6.33 -4.99
CA ASP A 36 -5.36 -7.19 -6.16
C ASP A 36 -6.67 -7.68 -6.79
N ARG A 37 -7.78 -7.65 -6.05
CA ARG A 37 -9.11 -7.97 -6.58
C ARG A 37 -9.65 -6.90 -7.53
N ARG A 38 -9.04 -5.71 -7.58
CA ARG A 38 -9.32 -4.55 -8.44
C ARG A 38 -10.72 -3.93 -8.31
N TRP A 39 -11.74 -4.69 -7.96
CA TRP A 39 -13.08 -4.17 -7.69
C TRP A 39 -13.11 -3.15 -6.54
N PRO A 40 -12.31 -3.26 -5.45
CA PRO A 40 -12.35 -2.25 -4.40
C PRO A 40 -11.87 -0.89 -4.88
N ILE A 41 -10.87 -0.89 -5.78
CA ILE A 41 -10.30 0.33 -6.37
C ILE A 41 -11.33 1.01 -7.26
N ARG A 42 -12.03 0.23 -8.09
CA ARG A 42 -13.11 0.75 -8.93
C ARG A 42 -14.24 1.31 -8.07
N TRP A 43 -14.67 0.55 -7.07
CA TRP A 43 -15.69 0.97 -6.11
C TRP A 43 -15.31 2.31 -5.47
N LEU A 44 -14.08 2.44 -4.96
CA LEU A 44 -13.59 3.67 -4.35
C LEU A 44 -13.67 4.85 -5.32
N LEU A 45 -13.14 4.70 -6.53
CA LEU A 45 -13.14 5.76 -7.54
C LEU A 45 -14.56 6.19 -7.93
N GLU A 46 -15.48 5.24 -8.06
CA GLU A 46 -16.89 5.56 -8.34
C GLU A 46 -17.56 6.29 -7.16
N HIS A 47 -17.25 5.91 -5.92
CA HIS A 47 -17.85 6.51 -4.71
C HIS A 47 -17.33 7.91 -4.41
N ILE A 48 -16.12 8.25 -4.84
CA ILE A 48 -15.57 9.61 -4.71
C ILE A 48 -15.85 10.49 -5.94
N GLY A 49 -16.70 10.03 -6.88
CA GLY A 49 -17.07 10.78 -8.08
C GLY A 49 -16.01 10.79 -9.18
N ALA A 50 -14.98 9.94 -9.09
CA ALA A 50 -13.87 9.83 -10.04
C ALA A 50 -14.10 8.75 -11.12
N LYS A 51 -15.35 8.50 -11.53
CA LYS A 51 -15.69 7.46 -12.51
C LYS A 51 -14.94 7.63 -13.85
N GLY A 52 -14.83 8.87 -14.35
CA GLY A 52 -14.07 9.14 -15.58
C GLY A 52 -12.59 8.77 -15.46
N PHE A 53 -12.01 8.93 -14.27
CA PHE A 53 -10.63 8.50 -14.01
C PHE A 53 -10.52 6.96 -13.94
N ALA A 54 -11.53 6.27 -13.38
CA ALA A 54 -11.57 4.80 -13.37
C ALA A 54 -11.64 4.18 -14.78
N GLU A 55 -12.12 4.93 -15.77
CA GLU A 55 -12.20 4.52 -17.17
C GLU A 55 -10.98 4.96 -18.00
N LEU A 56 -10.14 5.87 -17.48
CA LEU A 56 -8.97 6.41 -18.18
C LEU A 56 -7.98 5.29 -18.54
N LYS A 57 -7.70 5.14 -19.84
CA LYS A 57 -6.71 4.22 -20.44
C LYS A 57 -6.05 4.82 -21.69
N ALA A 58 -5.74 6.11 -21.67
CA ALA A 58 -5.24 6.86 -22.83
C ALA A 58 -4.02 7.72 -22.47
N ALA A 59 -3.27 8.15 -23.49
CA ALA A 59 -2.10 9.02 -23.34
C ALA A 59 -1.05 8.52 -22.32
N GLY A 60 -0.83 7.20 -22.26
CA GLY A 60 0.12 6.59 -21.31
C GLY A 60 -0.38 6.50 -19.87
N MET A 61 -1.62 6.92 -19.59
CA MET A 61 -2.22 6.85 -18.25
C MET A 61 -3.25 5.73 -18.15
N ASN A 62 -3.30 5.12 -16.97
CA ASN A 62 -4.33 4.16 -16.59
C ASN A 62 -4.78 4.46 -15.17
N GLY A 63 -5.98 5.03 -15.00
CA GLY A 63 -6.42 5.53 -13.70
C GLY A 63 -6.56 4.42 -12.65
N MET A 64 -7.11 3.27 -13.04
CA MET A 64 -7.19 2.10 -12.17
C MET A 64 -5.81 1.63 -11.70
N TYR A 65 -4.81 1.60 -12.59
CA TYR A 65 -3.44 1.21 -12.24
C TYR A 65 -2.75 2.25 -11.35
N LEU A 66 -2.92 3.53 -11.63
CA LEU A 66 -2.32 4.60 -10.82
C LEU A 66 -2.90 4.62 -9.40
N THR A 67 -4.22 4.47 -9.27
CA THR A 67 -4.87 4.36 -7.97
C THR A 67 -4.46 3.09 -7.23
N ASP A 68 -4.35 1.96 -7.94
CA ASP A 68 -3.80 0.71 -7.39
C ASP A 68 -2.41 0.93 -6.77
N GLN A 69 -1.50 1.53 -7.52
CA GLN A 69 -0.14 1.81 -7.02
C GLN A 69 -0.15 2.77 -5.83
N ALA A 70 -0.96 3.84 -5.87
CA ALA A 70 -1.07 4.79 -4.77
C ALA A 70 -1.57 4.11 -3.48
N LEU A 71 -2.59 3.24 -3.57
CA LEU A 71 -3.12 2.52 -2.42
C LEU A 71 -2.13 1.50 -1.86
N HIS A 72 -1.39 0.81 -2.72
CA HIS A 72 -0.31 -0.08 -2.31
C HIS A 72 0.80 0.66 -1.57
N GLN A 73 1.27 1.80 -2.08
CA GLN A 73 2.28 2.62 -1.39
C GLN A 73 1.76 3.16 -0.05
N THR A 74 0.49 3.56 0.00
CA THR A 74 -0.16 4.00 1.25
C THR A 74 -0.21 2.87 2.28
N ALA A 75 -0.58 1.66 1.86
CA ALA A 75 -0.59 0.49 2.75
C ALA A 75 0.82 0.15 3.26
N LEU A 76 1.84 0.22 2.38
CA LEU A 76 3.24 0.02 2.79
C LEU A 76 3.69 1.06 3.81
N LEU A 77 3.27 2.32 3.67
CA LEU A 77 3.54 3.36 4.67
C LEU A 77 2.89 3.03 6.02
N VAL A 78 1.60 2.64 6.02
CA VAL A 78 0.91 2.23 7.25
C VAL A 78 1.60 1.04 7.90
N SER A 79 1.99 0.03 7.12
CA SER A 79 2.75 -1.11 7.62
C SER A 79 4.08 -0.68 8.23
N ALA A 80 4.83 0.21 7.59
CA ALA A 80 6.09 0.72 8.13
C ALA A 80 5.89 1.44 9.47
N LEU A 81 4.85 2.29 9.58
CA LEU A 81 4.50 2.97 10.82
C LEU A 81 4.18 1.98 11.94
N LEU A 82 3.34 0.97 11.67
CA LEU A 82 3.00 -0.07 12.65
C LEU A 82 4.22 -0.87 13.11
N ILE A 83 5.16 -1.16 12.22
CA ILE A 83 6.41 -1.86 12.56
C ILE A 83 7.27 -1.03 13.51
N THR A 84 7.27 0.30 13.37
CA THR A 84 8.21 1.18 14.08
C THR A 84 7.62 1.92 15.29
N LEU A 85 6.29 1.93 15.46
CA LEU A 85 5.60 2.69 16.52
C LEU A 85 4.98 1.81 17.61
N VAL A 86 4.90 0.50 17.38
CA VAL A 86 4.28 -0.49 18.29
C VAL A 86 5.35 -1.44 18.78
#